data_AF-A0A243PJF2-F1
#
_entry.id   AF-A0A243PJF2-F1
#
_cell.length_a   1.000
_cell.length_b   1.000
_cell.length_c   1.000
_cell.angle_alpha   90.00
_cell.angle_beta   90.00
_cell.angle_gamma   90.00
#
_symmetry.space_group_name_H-M   'P 1'
#
loop_
_entity.id
_entity.type
_entity.pdbx_description
1 polymer ?
#
loop_
_entity_poly.entity_id
_entity_poly.type
_entity_poly.pdbx_seq_one_letter_code
_entity_poly.pdbx_strand_id
1 'polypeptide(L)'
;MLGHWAAAQDDAPRLYTRGEARQRIERVFDSAVLEILNPIEIVDLRAAVLEGEDGRPPAIALICDSIGQMNLGWIEKSNALRNAILDQVAPVGMQAAAYQAIATTINAAAPMIGFEDLMEELSVYYWDGSIGDEGALVSIKEWRGLADDEIDVEQLPSGVMGRRPAWMFASNAYPLKKLPAGLAKRIRRLRKARVALDALENTDNAWCYNSDFILDYLPEYEDHGMLPPMTIVPFDVFAREIDDVARPCMENGFNDIVGLYQMPAPAAIDQWFASLKLGAELLLAAQDLIDTNPFQP
;
A
#
# COMPACT_ATOMS: atom_id res chain seq x y z
N MET A 1 -1.93 28.49 -9.88
CA MET A 1 -1.53 27.46 -10.87
C MET A 1 -2.71 26.60 -11.27
N LEU A 2 -3.33 25.88 -10.34
CA LEU A 2 -4.60 25.14 -10.53
C LEU A 2 -5.71 25.95 -11.22
N GLY A 3 -5.83 27.25 -10.92
CA GLY A 3 -6.81 28.12 -11.59
C GLY A 3 -6.62 28.27 -13.10
N HIS A 4 -5.37 28.30 -13.59
CA HIS A 4 -5.12 28.36 -15.03
C HIS A 4 -5.46 27.02 -15.71
N TRP A 5 -5.11 25.92 -15.06
CA TRP A 5 -5.46 24.59 -15.53
C TRP A 5 -6.99 24.37 -15.57
N ALA A 6 -7.70 24.72 -14.49
CA ALA A 6 -9.16 24.59 -14.45
C ALA A 6 -9.85 25.49 -15.50
N ALA A 7 -9.32 26.69 -15.75
CA ALA A 7 -9.83 27.57 -16.79
C ALA A 7 -9.58 27.03 -18.21
N ALA A 8 -8.49 26.28 -18.42
CA ALA A 8 -8.22 25.62 -19.70
C ALA A 8 -9.20 24.47 -20.02
N GLN A 9 -9.95 23.98 -19.01
CA GLN A 9 -11.00 22.98 -19.18
C GLN A 9 -12.36 23.57 -19.56
N ASP A 10 -12.48 24.90 -19.64
CA ASP A 10 -13.74 25.55 -20.04
C ASP A 10 -13.84 25.63 -21.57
N ASP A 11 -14.97 25.19 -22.12
CA ASP A 11 -15.25 25.26 -23.57
C ASP A 11 -15.29 26.70 -24.13
N ALA A 12 -15.51 27.69 -23.24
CA ALA A 12 -15.54 29.10 -23.58
C ALA A 12 -15.03 29.98 -22.42
N PRO A 13 -14.39 31.13 -22.71
CA PRO A 13 -13.94 32.05 -21.67
C PRO A 13 -15.10 32.53 -20.79
N ARG A 14 -14.99 32.34 -19.47
CA ARG A 14 -15.98 32.76 -18.49
C ARG A 14 -15.35 33.65 -17.42
N LEU A 15 -16.07 34.71 -17.03
CA LEU A 15 -15.70 35.55 -15.90
C LEU A 15 -16.27 34.94 -14.62
N TYR A 16 -15.42 34.81 -13.61
CA TYR A 16 -15.78 34.28 -12.30
C TYR A 16 -15.53 35.33 -11.24
N THR A 17 -16.41 35.41 -10.23
CA THR A 17 -16.02 36.01 -8.95
C THR A 17 -14.97 35.13 -8.26
N ARG A 18 -14.24 35.68 -7.28
CA ARG A 18 -13.20 34.92 -6.56
C ARG A 18 -13.74 33.63 -5.92
N GLY A 19 -14.94 33.70 -5.33
CA GLY A 19 -15.58 32.54 -4.70
C GLY A 19 -15.99 31.47 -5.73
N GLU A 20 -16.59 31.89 -6.84
CA GLU A 20 -16.97 30.97 -7.93
C GLU A 20 -15.76 30.32 -8.59
N ALA A 21 -14.67 31.08 -8.78
CA ALA A 21 -13.42 30.56 -9.33
C ALA A 21 -12.85 29.46 -8.41
N ARG A 22 -12.81 29.69 -7.09
CA ARG A 22 -12.35 28.70 -6.12
C ARG A 22 -13.17 27.41 -6.18
N GLN A 23 -14.50 27.52 -6.07
CA GLN A 23 -15.39 26.36 -6.12
C GLN A 23 -15.31 25.61 -7.45
N ARG A 24 -15.10 26.33 -8.56
CA ARG A 24 -14.90 25.71 -9.88
C ARG A 24 -13.60 24.92 -9.93
N ILE A 25 -12.50 25.50 -9.43
CA ILE A 25 -11.19 24.83 -9.39
C ILE A 25 -11.26 23.54 -8.58
N GLU A 26 -11.80 23.62 -7.36
CA GLU A 26 -11.99 22.46 -6.47
C GLU A 26 -12.81 21.38 -7.18
N ARG A 27 -13.99 21.73 -7.71
CA ARG A 27 -14.87 20.77 -8.41
C ARG A 27 -14.22 20.10 -9.62
N VAL A 28 -13.48 20.85 -10.44
CA VAL A 28 -12.82 20.30 -11.64
C VAL A 28 -11.69 19.36 -11.23
N PHE A 29 -10.88 19.77 -10.25
CA PHE A 29 -9.80 18.95 -9.74
C PHE A 29 -10.33 17.65 -9.12
N ASP A 30 -11.28 17.75 -8.19
CA ASP A 30 -11.87 16.60 -7.51
C ASP A 30 -12.52 15.64 -8.50
N SER A 31 -13.26 16.16 -9.49
CA SER A 31 -13.87 15.32 -10.53
C SER A 31 -12.83 14.57 -11.36
N ALA A 32 -11.71 15.21 -11.71
CA ALA A 32 -10.65 14.58 -12.49
C ALA A 32 -9.88 13.52 -11.68
N VAL A 33 -9.67 13.77 -10.38
CA VAL A 33 -9.08 12.79 -9.46
C VAL A 33 -10.00 11.59 -9.28
N LEU A 34 -11.29 11.84 -9.01
CA LEU A 34 -12.29 10.79 -8.84
C LEU A 34 -12.46 9.94 -10.10
N GLU A 35 -12.41 10.53 -11.29
CA GLU A 35 -12.47 9.75 -12.55
C GLU A 35 -11.36 8.69 -12.63
N ILE A 36 -10.19 8.97 -12.05
CA ILE A 36 -9.03 8.08 -12.06
C ILE A 36 -9.08 7.07 -10.90
N LEU A 37 -9.46 7.52 -9.71
CA LEU A 37 -9.36 6.71 -8.48
C LEU A 37 -10.63 5.91 -8.15
N ASN A 38 -11.83 6.41 -8.51
CA ASN A 38 -13.11 5.77 -8.17
C ASN A 38 -13.27 4.31 -8.66
N PRO A 39 -12.64 3.86 -9.77
CA PRO A 39 -12.70 2.45 -10.16
C PRO A 39 -11.91 1.50 -9.25
N ILE A 40 -11.09 2.01 -8.33
CA ILE A 40 -10.24 1.22 -7.43
C ILE A 40 -11.02 0.93 -6.14
N GLU A 41 -11.15 -0.35 -5.79
CA GLU A 41 -11.90 -0.82 -4.62
C GLU A 41 -11.00 -1.43 -3.54
N ILE A 42 -9.78 -1.86 -3.91
CA ILE A 42 -8.85 -2.54 -2.99
C ILE A 42 -8.17 -1.60 -2.00
N VAL A 43 -8.18 -0.29 -2.29
CA VAL A 43 -7.67 0.80 -1.46
C VAL A 43 -8.50 2.06 -1.72
N ASP A 44 -8.67 2.87 -0.68
CA ASP A 44 -9.31 4.18 -0.72
C ASP A 44 -8.23 5.27 -0.75
N LEU A 45 -8.21 6.03 -1.84
CA LEU A 45 -7.21 7.04 -2.11
C LEU A 45 -7.88 8.38 -2.37
N ARG A 46 -7.34 9.44 -1.75
CA ARG A 46 -7.73 10.81 -2.03
C ARG A 46 -6.54 11.70 -2.33
N ALA A 47 -6.79 12.77 -3.07
CA ALA A 47 -5.81 13.82 -3.29
C ALA A 47 -6.20 15.09 -2.54
N ALA A 48 -5.23 15.74 -1.91
CA ALA A 48 -5.41 17.02 -1.24
C ALA A 48 -4.40 18.04 -1.77
N VAL A 49 -4.87 19.25 -2.07
CA VAL A 49 -3.98 20.36 -2.44
C VAL A 49 -3.53 21.09 -1.17
N LEU A 50 -2.23 21.13 -0.95
CA LEU A 50 -1.60 21.82 0.17
C LEU A 50 -1.13 23.21 -0.26
N GLU A 51 -1.37 24.21 0.59
CA GLU A 51 -0.83 25.55 0.39
C GLU A 51 0.68 25.53 0.66
N GLY A 52 1.45 26.27 -0.15
CA GLY A 52 2.87 26.44 0.10
C GLY A 52 3.12 27.62 1.00
N GLU A 53 3.87 27.42 2.09
CA GLU A 53 4.30 28.48 3.01
C GLU A 53 5.78 28.83 2.83
N ASP A 54 6.22 29.98 3.34
CA ASP A 54 7.64 30.43 3.31
C ASP A 54 8.29 30.45 1.92
N GLY A 55 7.51 30.80 0.89
CA GLY A 55 7.98 30.87 -0.50
C GLY A 55 8.03 29.52 -1.23
N ARG A 56 7.53 28.45 -0.60
CA ARG A 56 7.37 27.15 -1.23
C ARG A 56 6.19 27.15 -2.21
N PRO A 57 6.25 26.37 -3.31
CA PRO A 57 5.10 26.19 -4.19
C PRO A 57 3.99 25.41 -3.48
N PRO A 58 2.73 25.48 -3.94
CA PRO A 58 1.70 24.55 -3.48
C PRO A 58 2.07 23.11 -3.87
N ALA A 59 1.57 22.14 -3.11
CA ALA A 59 1.79 20.71 -3.36
C ALA A 59 0.46 19.95 -3.49
N ILE A 60 0.52 18.74 -4.05
CA ILE A 60 -0.60 17.78 -4.04
C ILE A 60 -0.15 16.56 -3.27
N ALA A 61 -0.83 16.27 -2.16
CA ALA A 61 -0.66 15.04 -1.40
C ALA A 61 -1.63 13.97 -1.93
N LEU A 62 -1.13 12.76 -2.12
CA LEU A 62 -1.93 11.56 -2.32
C LEU A 62 -1.94 10.77 -1.02
N ILE A 63 -3.14 10.46 -0.51
CA ILE A 63 -3.36 9.94 0.85
C ILE A 63 -4.15 8.64 0.76
N CYS A 64 -3.77 7.65 1.56
CA CYS A 64 -4.43 6.36 1.70
C CYS A 64 -5.31 6.35 2.95
N ASP A 65 -6.62 6.54 2.76
CA ASP A 65 -7.58 6.56 3.88
C ASP A 65 -7.94 5.14 4.36
N SER A 66 -7.47 4.10 3.67
CA SER A 66 -7.67 2.70 4.08
C SER A 66 -6.77 2.29 5.22
N ILE A 67 -7.31 1.50 6.15
CA ILE A 67 -6.58 0.95 7.31
C ILE A 67 -6.87 -0.56 7.40
N GLY A 68 -5.83 -1.35 7.69
CA GLY A 68 -5.92 -2.77 8.00
C GLY A 68 -5.45 -3.71 6.89
N GLN A 69 -5.95 -4.95 6.90
CA GLN A 69 -5.55 -5.96 5.92
C GLN A 69 -6.27 -5.74 4.57
N MET A 70 -5.51 -5.72 3.48
CA MET A 70 -6.06 -5.85 2.12
C MET A 70 -6.64 -7.25 1.91
N ASN A 71 -7.91 -7.33 1.50
CA ASN A 71 -8.56 -8.61 1.19
C ASN A 71 -7.97 -9.21 -0.10
N LEU A 72 -7.25 -10.34 0.02
CA LEU A 72 -6.65 -11.03 -1.13
C LEU A 72 -7.58 -12.08 -1.76
N GLY A 73 -8.80 -12.21 -1.28
CA GLY A 73 -9.85 -13.03 -1.86
C GLY A 73 -9.47 -14.51 -1.95
N TRP A 74 -9.44 -15.06 -3.18
CA TRP A 74 -9.14 -16.48 -3.40
C TRP A 74 -7.68 -16.86 -3.08
N ILE A 75 -6.77 -15.90 -3.00
CA ILE A 75 -5.34 -16.12 -2.78
C ILE A 75 -5.10 -16.62 -1.34
N GLU A 76 -5.83 -16.10 -0.37
CA GLU A 76 -5.70 -16.43 1.06
C GLU A 76 -6.58 -17.61 1.51
N LYS A 77 -7.57 -18.02 0.70
CA LYS A 77 -8.47 -19.14 1.03
C LYS A 77 -7.68 -20.42 1.36
N SER A 78 -7.94 -20.99 2.52
CA SER A 78 -7.34 -22.26 2.97
C SER A 78 -8.38 -23.38 3.07
N ASN A 79 -7.92 -24.64 2.98
CA ASN A 79 -8.78 -25.82 3.11
C ASN A 79 -9.24 -26.09 4.56
N ALA A 80 -8.80 -25.30 5.55
CA ALA A 80 -9.00 -25.57 6.98
C ALA A 80 -10.48 -25.50 7.42
N LEU A 81 -11.33 -24.80 6.66
CA LEU A 81 -12.76 -24.63 6.94
C LEU A 81 -13.69 -25.43 6.00
N ARG A 82 -13.26 -26.62 5.54
CA ARG A 82 -14.04 -27.50 4.65
C ARG A 82 -15.44 -27.89 5.15
N ASN A 83 -15.80 -27.59 6.40
CA ASN A 83 -17.07 -28.00 6.98
C ASN A 83 -18.21 -26.98 6.85
N ALA A 84 -17.94 -25.76 6.35
CA ALA A 84 -18.99 -24.73 6.25
C ALA A 84 -19.49 -24.46 4.82
N ILE A 85 -18.62 -24.50 3.79
CA ILE A 85 -18.99 -24.14 2.41
C ILE A 85 -18.16 -24.97 1.42
N LEU A 86 -18.79 -25.51 0.38
CA LEU A 86 -18.20 -26.26 -0.75
C LEU A 86 -17.31 -25.38 -1.67
N ASP A 87 -16.62 -24.39 -1.12
CA ASP A 87 -15.78 -23.48 -1.88
C ASP A 87 -14.51 -24.19 -2.34
N GLN A 88 -14.25 -24.15 -3.65
CA GLN A 88 -13.02 -24.68 -4.21
C GLN A 88 -11.83 -23.81 -3.81
N VAL A 89 -10.77 -24.43 -3.28
CA VAL A 89 -9.51 -23.76 -2.93
C VAL A 89 -8.50 -23.97 -4.04
N ALA A 90 -7.90 -22.88 -4.53
CA ALA A 90 -6.92 -22.94 -5.61
C ALA A 90 -5.66 -23.71 -5.15
N PRO A 91 -4.92 -24.37 -6.07
CA PRO A 91 -3.64 -24.95 -5.72
C PRO A 91 -2.68 -23.91 -5.14
N VAL A 92 -1.96 -24.27 -4.08
CA VAL A 92 -1.03 -23.36 -3.36
C VAL A 92 -0.05 -22.68 -4.32
N GLY A 93 0.41 -23.37 -5.37
CA GLY A 93 1.33 -22.74 -6.32
C GLY A 93 0.71 -21.66 -7.21
N MET A 94 -0.62 -21.68 -7.43
CA MET A 94 -1.33 -20.58 -8.08
C MET A 94 -1.51 -19.40 -7.13
N GLN A 95 -1.92 -19.69 -5.88
CA GLN A 95 -2.05 -18.68 -4.83
C GLN A 95 -0.71 -17.97 -4.61
N ALA A 96 0.38 -18.73 -4.44
CA ALA A 96 1.72 -18.19 -4.26
C ALA A 96 2.20 -17.37 -5.45
N ALA A 97 1.87 -17.75 -6.69
CA ALA A 97 2.23 -16.96 -7.85
C ALA A 97 1.50 -15.60 -7.89
N ALA A 98 0.22 -15.57 -7.49
CA ALA A 98 -0.56 -14.35 -7.43
C ALA A 98 -0.13 -13.46 -6.26
N TYR A 99 0.00 -14.02 -5.05
CA TYR A 99 0.50 -13.31 -3.87
C TYR A 99 1.86 -12.67 -4.15
N GLN A 100 2.82 -13.43 -4.68
CA GLN A 100 4.15 -12.90 -4.99
C GLN A 100 4.11 -11.77 -6.01
N ALA A 101 3.22 -11.84 -6.99
CA ALA A 101 3.05 -10.75 -7.95
C ALA A 101 2.53 -9.48 -7.27
N ILE A 102 1.58 -9.60 -6.34
CA ILE A 102 1.05 -8.46 -5.56
C ILE A 102 2.11 -7.93 -4.59
N ALA A 103 2.66 -8.78 -3.73
CA ALA A 103 3.61 -8.42 -2.68
C ALA A 103 4.87 -7.70 -3.22
N THR A 104 5.32 -8.04 -4.43
CA THR A 104 6.50 -7.41 -5.04
C THR A 104 6.19 -6.15 -5.86
N THR A 105 4.91 -5.78 -6.02
CA THR A 105 4.53 -4.66 -6.90
C THR A 105 3.68 -3.60 -6.21
N ILE A 106 2.77 -3.99 -5.31
CA ILE A 106 1.71 -3.12 -4.78
C ILE A 106 2.23 -1.87 -4.05
N ASN A 107 3.35 -2.02 -3.33
CA ASN A 107 4.04 -0.93 -2.62
C ASN A 107 4.54 0.21 -3.51
N ALA A 108 4.46 0.07 -4.84
CA ALA A 108 4.72 1.19 -5.75
C ALA A 108 3.63 2.27 -5.71
N ALA A 109 2.40 1.89 -5.38
CA ALA A 109 1.22 2.76 -5.47
C ALA A 109 0.31 2.69 -4.25
N ALA A 110 0.51 1.76 -3.33
CA ALA A 110 -0.17 1.76 -2.04
C ALA A 110 0.82 1.27 -1.00
N PRO A 111 1.20 2.10 -0.01
CA PRO A 111 2.19 1.71 0.97
C PRO A 111 1.55 0.65 1.89
N MET A 112 2.15 -0.54 1.94
CA MET A 112 1.65 -1.67 2.71
C MET A 112 2.80 -2.36 3.45
N ILE A 113 2.50 -2.84 4.65
CA ILE A 113 3.38 -3.74 5.41
C ILE A 113 3.33 -5.13 4.76
N GLY A 114 4.50 -5.60 4.34
CA GLY A 114 4.74 -6.99 3.96
C GLY A 114 5.19 -7.83 5.14
N PHE A 115 5.29 -9.14 4.93
CA PHE A 115 5.71 -10.06 5.99
C PHE A 115 7.17 -9.85 6.41
N GLU A 116 8.06 -9.52 5.48
CA GLU A 116 9.45 -9.24 5.82
C GLU A 116 9.57 -7.94 6.63
N ASP A 117 8.77 -6.92 6.29
CA ASP A 117 8.68 -5.67 7.05
C ASP A 117 8.18 -5.96 8.48
N LEU A 118 7.12 -6.77 8.64
CA LEU A 118 6.64 -7.19 9.97
C LEU A 118 7.75 -7.87 10.80
N MET A 119 8.54 -8.74 10.17
CA MET A 119 9.65 -9.41 10.85
C MET A 119 10.77 -8.45 11.25
N GLU A 120 11.05 -7.44 10.42
CA GLU A 120 12.00 -6.37 10.73
C GLU A 120 11.52 -5.55 11.93
N GLU A 121 10.24 -5.16 11.95
CA GLU A 121 9.64 -4.41 13.05
C GLU A 121 9.66 -5.20 14.37
N LEU A 122 9.28 -6.48 14.34
CA LEU A 122 9.38 -7.35 15.51
C LEU A 122 10.83 -7.49 15.99
N SER A 123 11.77 -7.63 15.06
CA SER A 123 13.19 -7.71 15.37
C SER A 123 13.68 -6.48 16.12
N VAL A 124 13.43 -5.28 15.56
CA VAL A 124 13.88 -4.02 16.15
C VAL A 124 13.22 -3.78 17.51
N TYR A 125 11.90 -3.94 17.63
CA TYR A 125 11.17 -3.53 18.83
C TYR A 125 11.12 -4.59 19.95
N TYR A 126 11.15 -5.88 19.60
CA TYR A 126 10.91 -6.96 20.56
C TYR A 126 12.14 -7.83 20.79
N TRP A 127 13.08 -7.88 19.84
CA TRP A 127 14.23 -8.80 19.89
C TRP A 127 15.59 -8.09 19.84
N ASP A 128 15.63 -6.77 20.00
CA ASP A 128 16.86 -5.95 19.99
C ASP A 128 17.68 -6.14 18.69
N GLY A 129 16.97 -6.18 17.56
CA GLY A 129 17.54 -6.42 16.23
C GLY A 129 17.88 -7.89 15.95
N SER A 130 17.56 -8.83 16.84
CA SER A 130 17.83 -10.24 16.61
C SER A 130 16.83 -10.90 15.66
N ILE A 131 17.35 -11.64 14.68
CA ILE A 131 16.56 -12.42 13.71
C ILE A 131 16.46 -13.91 14.06
N GLY A 132 17.02 -14.33 15.20
CA GLY A 132 17.07 -15.74 15.62
C GLY A 132 16.66 -15.93 17.07
N ASP A 133 16.10 -17.10 17.37
CA ASP A 133 15.51 -17.41 18.68
C ASP A 133 16.49 -17.22 19.83
N GLU A 134 17.75 -17.62 19.68
CA GLU A 134 18.75 -17.50 20.75
C GLU A 134 18.96 -16.04 21.16
N GLY A 135 19.08 -15.13 20.21
CA GLY A 135 19.25 -13.71 20.50
C GLY A 135 17.96 -13.08 20.99
N ALA A 136 16.81 -13.40 20.38
CA ALA A 136 15.50 -12.96 20.84
C ALA A 136 15.24 -13.36 22.31
N LEU A 137 15.61 -14.58 22.70
CA LEU A 137 15.50 -15.08 24.07
C LEU A 137 16.34 -14.27 25.05
N VAL A 138 17.58 -13.92 24.68
CA VAL A 138 18.43 -13.07 25.50
C VAL A 138 17.77 -11.70 25.68
N SER A 139 17.34 -11.07 24.59
CA SER A 139 16.68 -9.76 24.61
C SER A 139 15.42 -9.76 25.49
N ILE A 140 14.55 -10.77 25.34
CA ILE A 140 13.32 -10.90 26.12
C ILE A 140 13.63 -11.05 27.62
N LYS A 141 14.62 -11.87 27.97
CA LYS A 141 15.00 -12.09 29.37
C LYS A 141 15.63 -10.85 30.00
N GLU A 142 16.53 -10.18 29.29
CA GLU A 142 17.25 -9.03 29.80
C GLU A 142 16.35 -7.79 29.91
N TRP A 143 15.50 -7.53 28.92
CA TRP A 143 14.67 -6.33 28.88
C TRP A 143 13.29 -6.50 29.53
N ARG A 144 12.68 -7.69 29.43
CA ARG A 144 11.34 -7.94 29.99
C ARG A 144 11.36 -8.73 31.29
N GLY A 145 12.51 -9.32 31.66
CA GLY A 145 12.65 -10.07 32.91
C GLY A 145 11.81 -11.35 32.96
N LEU A 146 11.36 -11.87 31.81
CA LEU A 146 10.51 -13.07 31.75
C LEU A 146 11.31 -14.33 32.10
N ALA A 147 10.67 -15.23 32.84
CA ALA A 147 11.20 -16.57 33.09
C ALA A 147 11.00 -17.49 31.88
N ASP A 148 11.75 -18.59 31.81
CA ASP A 148 11.73 -19.53 30.67
C ASP A 148 10.33 -20.10 30.38
N ASP A 149 9.52 -20.32 31.41
CA ASP A 149 8.16 -20.86 31.31
C ASP A 149 7.10 -19.81 30.92
N GLU A 150 7.48 -18.53 30.94
CA GLU A 150 6.64 -17.40 30.51
C GLU A 150 6.89 -17.00 29.05
N ILE A 151 7.96 -17.52 28.44
CA ILE A 151 8.30 -17.22 27.05
C ILE A 151 7.49 -18.13 26.12
N ASP A 152 6.59 -17.49 25.36
CA ASP A 152 5.83 -18.14 24.30
C ASP A 152 6.74 -18.41 23.08
N VAL A 153 7.04 -19.68 22.83
CA VAL A 153 7.90 -20.11 21.71
C VAL A 153 7.29 -19.73 20.35
N GLU A 154 5.96 -19.61 20.25
CA GLU A 154 5.30 -19.18 19.00
C GLU A 154 5.52 -17.69 18.68
N GLN A 155 6.04 -16.93 19.65
CA GLN A 155 6.40 -15.50 19.56
C GLN A 155 7.90 -15.28 19.32
N LEU A 156 8.69 -16.35 19.25
CA LEU A 156 10.08 -16.26 18.81
C LEU A 156 10.16 -16.18 17.28
N PRO A 157 11.27 -15.67 16.71
CA PRO A 157 11.45 -15.55 15.27
C PRO A 157 11.08 -16.82 14.49
N SER A 158 11.53 -17.99 14.93
CA SER A 158 11.22 -19.26 14.26
C SER A 158 9.74 -19.65 14.35
N GLY A 159 9.09 -19.34 15.47
CA GLY A 159 7.66 -19.58 15.70
C GLY A 159 6.78 -18.73 14.79
N VAL A 160 7.08 -17.43 14.69
CA VAL A 160 6.40 -16.49 13.78
C VAL A 160 6.61 -16.94 12.33
N MET A 161 7.85 -17.24 11.93
CA MET A 161 8.17 -17.75 10.59
C MET A 161 7.46 -19.07 10.28
N GLY A 162 7.35 -19.97 11.26
CA GLY A 162 6.74 -21.28 11.10
C GLY A 162 5.23 -21.24 10.84
N ARG A 163 4.54 -20.19 11.30
CA ARG A 163 3.10 -19.97 11.05
C ARG A 163 2.80 -19.45 9.65
N ARG A 164 3.80 -18.94 8.92
CA ARG A 164 3.63 -18.35 7.59
C ARG A 164 2.89 -19.31 6.64
N PRO A 165 1.72 -18.92 6.10
CA PRO A 165 0.98 -19.72 5.13
C PRO A 165 1.82 -20.12 3.92
N ALA A 166 1.59 -21.35 3.43
CA ALA A 166 2.32 -21.91 2.31
C ALA A 166 2.25 -21.04 1.02
N TRP A 167 1.14 -20.31 0.83
CA TRP A 167 0.95 -19.41 -0.30
C TRP A 167 1.80 -18.13 -0.21
N MET A 168 2.36 -17.78 0.95
CA MET A 168 3.23 -16.61 1.07
C MET A 168 4.67 -16.86 0.60
N PHE A 169 5.07 -18.12 0.38
CA PHE A 169 6.44 -18.47 -0.02
C PHE A 169 6.64 -18.39 -1.52
N ALA A 170 7.67 -17.64 -1.94
CA ALA A 170 8.05 -17.51 -3.35
C ALA A 170 8.43 -18.86 -3.99
N SER A 171 9.07 -19.75 -3.22
CA SER A 171 9.48 -21.08 -3.66
C SER A 171 8.31 -21.99 -4.05
N ASN A 172 7.11 -21.72 -3.52
CA ASN A 172 5.90 -22.47 -3.85
C ASN A 172 5.21 -21.97 -5.12
N ALA A 173 5.54 -20.76 -5.60
CA ALA A 173 4.90 -20.15 -6.76
C ALA A 173 5.12 -20.96 -8.05
N TYR A 174 4.03 -21.26 -8.75
CA TYR A 174 4.14 -21.85 -10.08
C TYR A 174 4.75 -20.84 -11.07
N PRO A 175 5.65 -21.30 -11.97
CA PRO A 175 6.11 -20.46 -13.06
C PRO A 175 4.94 -20.11 -13.98
N LEU A 176 4.96 -18.93 -14.59
CA LEU A 176 3.86 -18.43 -15.44
C LEU A 176 3.38 -19.42 -16.50
N LYS A 177 4.28 -20.24 -17.05
CA LYS A 177 3.97 -21.27 -18.06
C LYS A 177 3.10 -22.43 -17.55
N LYS A 178 3.01 -22.62 -16.23
CA LYS A 178 2.17 -23.64 -15.58
C LYS A 178 0.85 -23.08 -15.07
N LEU A 179 0.66 -21.76 -15.11
CA LEU A 179 -0.59 -21.11 -14.72
C LEU A 179 -1.61 -21.16 -15.86
N PRO A 180 -2.92 -21.12 -15.56
CA PRO A 180 -3.95 -20.86 -16.56
C PRO A 180 -3.63 -19.58 -17.35
N ALA A 181 -3.98 -19.55 -18.64
CA ALA A 181 -3.60 -18.45 -19.53
C ALA A 181 -4.14 -17.09 -19.05
N GLY A 182 -5.38 -17.04 -18.55
CA GLY A 182 -5.99 -15.84 -17.98
C GLY A 182 -5.20 -15.30 -16.78
N LEU A 183 -4.91 -16.16 -15.80
CA LEU A 183 -4.14 -15.78 -14.62
C LEU A 183 -2.71 -15.31 -14.99
N ALA A 184 -2.04 -16.04 -15.89
CA ALA A 184 -0.73 -15.64 -16.37
C ALA A 184 -0.75 -14.29 -17.11
N LYS A 185 -1.84 -13.96 -17.82
CA LYS A 185 -2.01 -12.67 -18.48
C LYS A 185 -2.17 -11.53 -17.45
N ARG A 186 -2.95 -11.75 -16.39
CA ARG A 186 -3.16 -10.74 -15.32
C ARG A 186 -1.89 -10.45 -14.54
N ILE A 187 -1.13 -11.48 -14.16
CA ILE A 187 0.18 -11.29 -13.52
C ILE A 187 1.14 -10.50 -14.43
N ARG A 188 1.14 -10.77 -15.74
CA ARG A 188 1.95 -9.98 -16.70
C ARG A 188 1.47 -8.54 -16.80
N ARG A 189 0.16 -8.29 -16.78
CA ARG A 189 -0.42 -6.94 -16.77
C ARG A 189 0.03 -6.16 -15.53
N LEU A 190 -0.09 -6.77 -14.34
CA LEU A 190 0.36 -6.18 -13.08
C LEU A 190 1.85 -5.81 -13.13
N ARG A 191 2.71 -6.75 -13.54
CA ARG A 191 4.16 -6.51 -13.68
C ARG A 191 4.48 -5.43 -14.71
N LYS A 192 3.73 -5.36 -15.81
CA LYS A 192 3.89 -4.32 -16.83
C LYS A 192 3.53 -2.94 -16.27
N ALA A 193 2.44 -2.84 -15.51
CA ALA A 193 2.05 -1.60 -14.85
C ALA A 193 3.12 -1.16 -13.83
N ARG A 194 3.71 -2.11 -13.07
CA ARG A 194 4.83 -1.80 -12.17
C ARG A 194 6.03 -1.22 -12.93
N VAL A 195 6.43 -1.84 -14.03
CA VAL A 195 7.54 -1.34 -14.87
C VAL A 195 7.25 0.05 -15.44
N ALA A 196 5.99 0.34 -15.80
CA ALA A 196 5.61 1.66 -16.28
C ALA A 196 5.74 2.73 -15.19
N LEU A 197 5.42 2.37 -13.94
CA LEU A 197 5.55 3.25 -12.79
C LEU A 197 7.02 3.45 -12.38
N ASP A 198 7.83 2.40 -12.42
CA ASP A 198 9.29 2.46 -12.18
C ASP A 198 10.04 3.31 -13.21
N ALA A 199 9.45 3.53 -14.39
CA ALA A 199 10.02 4.36 -15.43
C ALA A 199 9.81 5.86 -15.19
N LEU A 200 9.02 6.24 -14.18
CA LEU A 200 8.85 7.64 -13.80
C LEU A 200 10.10 8.16 -13.09
N GLU A 201 10.40 9.43 -13.29
CA GLU A 201 11.48 10.09 -12.53
C GLU A 201 11.08 10.22 -11.05
N ASN A 202 12.01 9.88 -10.16
CA ASN A 202 11.76 9.75 -8.73
C ASN A 202 11.28 11.03 -8.05
N THR A 203 11.45 12.22 -8.63
CA THR A 203 11.08 13.51 -8.00
C THR A 203 9.78 14.09 -8.54
N ASP A 204 9.29 13.62 -9.70
CA ASP A 204 8.30 14.35 -10.47
C ASP A 204 7.05 13.50 -10.78
N ASN A 205 6.49 12.84 -9.75
CA ASN A 205 5.30 12.01 -9.91
C ASN A 205 4.41 11.96 -8.65
N ALA A 206 3.15 11.54 -8.83
CA ALA A 206 2.13 11.48 -7.79
C ALA A 206 2.39 10.45 -6.67
N TRP A 207 3.32 9.51 -6.89
CA TRP A 207 3.57 8.34 -6.03
C TRP A 207 4.93 8.43 -5.33
N CYS A 208 5.61 9.58 -5.41
CA CYS A 208 6.88 9.79 -4.74
C CYS A 208 6.65 10.07 -3.24
N TYR A 209 7.03 9.11 -2.40
CA TYR A 209 7.14 9.30 -0.96
C TYR A 209 8.52 9.85 -0.59
N ASN A 210 8.54 10.94 0.17
CA ASN A 210 9.76 11.50 0.76
C ASN A 210 9.41 12.11 2.12
N SER A 211 9.90 11.50 3.21
CA SER A 211 9.56 11.87 4.58
C SER A 211 9.98 13.30 4.92
N ASP A 212 11.20 13.70 4.58
CA ASP A 212 11.73 15.04 4.84
C ASP A 212 10.84 16.08 4.14
N PHE A 213 10.44 15.74 2.92
CA PHE A 213 9.60 16.58 2.11
C PHE A 213 8.15 16.68 2.60
N ILE A 214 7.62 15.62 3.19
CA ILE A 214 6.30 15.61 3.82
C ILE A 214 6.28 16.52 5.04
N LEU A 215 7.30 16.41 5.92
CA LEU A 215 7.38 17.22 7.15
C LEU A 215 7.50 18.72 6.87
N ASP A 216 8.04 19.10 5.71
CA ASP A 216 8.01 20.49 5.28
C ASP A 216 6.56 21.02 5.15
N TYR A 217 5.63 20.24 4.61
CA TYR A 217 4.26 20.68 4.34
C TYR A 217 3.26 20.29 5.44
N LEU A 218 3.54 19.19 6.14
CA LEU A 218 2.68 18.57 7.14
C LEU A 218 3.54 18.23 8.38
N PRO A 219 3.98 19.26 9.14
CA PRO A 219 4.86 19.05 10.30
C PRO A 219 4.23 18.18 11.39
N GLU A 220 2.89 18.08 11.44
CA GLU A 220 2.18 17.18 12.35
C GLU A 220 2.51 15.69 12.15
N TYR A 221 3.05 15.30 10.99
CA TYR A 221 3.50 13.92 10.75
C TYR A 221 4.81 13.56 11.48
N GLU A 222 5.48 14.53 12.14
CA GLU A 222 6.68 14.25 12.95
C GLU A 222 6.36 13.29 14.11
N ASP A 223 5.15 13.42 14.68
CA ASP A 223 4.69 12.60 15.80
C ASP A 223 3.96 11.32 15.35
N HIS A 224 3.68 11.17 14.05
CA HIS A 224 3.00 9.98 13.52
C HIS A 224 3.94 8.76 13.52
N GLY A 225 3.35 7.56 13.60
CA GLY A 225 4.08 6.33 13.41
C GLY A 225 4.55 6.16 11.96
N MET A 226 5.72 5.55 11.76
CA MET A 226 6.35 5.40 10.43
C MET A 226 5.74 4.27 9.59
N LEU A 227 4.85 3.46 10.16
CA LEU A 227 4.25 2.34 9.45
C LEU A 227 3.13 2.82 8.52
N PRO A 228 2.99 2.19 7.35
CA PRO A 228 1.81 2.38 6.53
C PRO A 228 0.54 1.86 7.21
N PRO A 229 -0.64 2.41 6.85
CA PRO A 229 -1.91 2.03 7.46
C PRO A 229 -2.42 0.65 7.02
N MET A 230 -1.89 0.11 5.92
CA MET A 230 -2.35 -1.11 5.28
C MET A 230 -1.34 -2.25 5.38
N THR A 231 -1.81 -3.50 5.32
CA THR A 231 -0.97 -4.68 5.30
C THR A 231 -1.49 -5.75 4.34
N ILE A 232 -0.57 -6.54 3.79
CA ILE A 232 -0.88 -7.78 3.05
C ILE A 232 -0.62 -9.04 3.89
N VAL A 233 -0.19 -8.85 5.14
CA VAL A 233 0.01 -9.94 6.11
C VAL A 233 -1.35 -10.36 6.67
N PRO A 234 -1.69 -11.65 6.68
CA PRO A 234 -3.04 -12.09 6.99
C PRO A 234 -3.30 -12.09 8.51
N PHE A 235 -4.35 -11.40 8.94
CA PHE A 235 -4.77 -11.23 10.33
C PHE A 235 -5.19 -12.55 11.00
N ASP A 236 -5.78 -13.48 10.24
CA ASP A 236 -6.17 -14.78 10.78
C ASP A 236 -4.98 -15.61 11.30
N VAL A 237 -3.75 -15.26 10.86
CA VAL A 237 -2.51 -15.89 11.32
C VAL A 237 -1.68 -14.97 12.22
N PHE A 238 -1.63 -13.67 11.92
CA PHE A 238 -0.66 -12.73 12.52
C PHE A 238 -1.28 -11.52 13.23
N ALA A 239 -2.57 -11.56 13.60
CA ALA A 239 -3.24 -10.42 14.26
C ALA A 239 -2.47 -9.90 15.48
N ARG A 240 -1.96 -10.80 16.33
CA ARG A 240 -1.20 -10.41 17.53
C ARG A 240 0.06 -9.63 17.18
N GLU A 241 0.86 -10.14 16.25
CA GLU A 241 2.11 -9.48 15.84
C GLU A 241 1.85 -8.13 15.18
N ILE A 242 0.79 -8.05 14.37
CA ILE A 242 0.41 -6.81 13.70
C ILE A 242 -0.07 -5.77 14.72
N ASP A 243 -0.92 -6.16 15.68
CA ASP A 243 -1.36 -5.28 16.76
C ASP A 243 -0.19 -4.77 17.60
N ASP A 244 0.81 -5.62 17.84
CA ASP A 244 2.00 -5.29 18.63
C ASP A 244 2.92 -4.27 17.93
N VAL A 245 3.13 -4.38 16.62
CA VAL A 245 3.95 -3.41 15.85
C VAL A 245 3.17 -2.15 15.48
N ALA A 246 1.86 -2.26 15.25
CA ALA A 246 1.02 -1.13 14.84
C ALA A 246 0.57 -0.25 16.02
N ARG A 247 0.77 -0.69 17.28
CA ARG A 247 0.32 0.05 18.48
C ARG A 247 0.71 1.53 18.49
N PRO A 248 1.97 1.93 18.23
CA PRO A 248 2.33 3.35 18.22
C PRO A 248 1.57 4.14 17.15
N CYS A 249 1.26 3.52 16.01
CA CYS A 249 0.53 4.15 14.91
C CYS A 249 -0.98 4.22 15.20
N MET A 250 -1.54 3.24 15.93
CA MET A 250 -2.92 3.30 16.41
C MET A 250 -3.12 4.42 17.45
N GLU A 251 -2.08 4.78 18.20
CA GLU A 251 -2.12 5.85 19.19
C GLU A 251 -1.86 7.24 18.59
N ASN A 252 -0.87 7.37 17.70
CA ASN A 252 -0.39 8.66 17.20
C ASN A 252 -0.73 8.95 15.74
N GLY A 253 -1.36 8.00 15.04
CA GLY A 253 -1.62 8.07 13.60
C GLY A 253 -0.64 7.24 12.78
N PHE A 254 -1.13 6.69 11.67
CA PHE A 254 -0.30 6.01 10.66
C PHE A 254 0.28 7.03 9.69
N ASN A 255 1.35 6.63 8.98
CA ASN A 255 1.84 7.37 7.83
C ASN A 255 1.06 6.97 6.58
N ASP A 256 -0.03 7.70 6.33
CA ASP A 256 -0.98 7.46 5.25
C ASP A 256 -0.65 8.23 3.96
N ILE A 257 0.43 9.01 3.92
CA ILE A 257 0.86 9.70 2.72
C ILE A 257 1.48 8.70 1.74
N VAL A 258 0.86 8.54 0.58
CA VAL A 258 1.36 7.73 -0.53
C VAL A 258 2.41 8.49 -1.33
N GLY A 259 2.19 9.78 -1.54
CA GLY A 259 3.14 10.63 -2.23
C GLY A 259 2.81 12.11 -2.10
N LEU A 260 3.83 12.94 -2.30
CA LEU A 260 3.70 14.40 -2.25
C LEU A 260 4.39 15.03 -3.46
N TYR A 261 3.63 15.79 -4.24
CA TYR A 261 4.11 16.40 -5.48
C TYR A 261 4.09 17.93 -5.41
N GLN A 262 5.25 18.57 -5.54
CA GLN A 262 5.32 20.03 -5.66
C GLN A 262 4.83 20.49 -7.03
N MET A 263 4.06 21.57 -7.06
CA MET A 263 3.63 22.20 -8.30
C MET A 263 4.44 23.48 -8.55
N PRO A 264 5.63 23.41 -9.19
CA PRO A 264 6.43 24.59 -9.49
C PRO A 264 5.85 25.45 -10.62
N ALA A 265 4.99 24.88 -11.47
CA ALA A 265 4.37 25.57 -12.60
C ALA A 265 2.98 25.01 -12.93
N PRO A 266 2.09 25.76 -13.61
CA PRO A 266 0.77 25.27 -14.00
C PRO A 266 0.79 23.97 -14.83
N ALA A 267 1.79 23.77 -15.70
CA ALA A 267 1.90 22.57 -16.54
C ALA A 267 2.24 21.29 -15.74
N ALA A 268 2.72 21.43 -14.50
CA ALA A 268 3.09 20.32 -13.63
C ALA A 268 1.90 19.43 -13.26
N ILE A 269 0.68 19.99 -13.27
CA ILE A 269 -0.53 19.24 -12.92
C ILE A 269 -0.88 18.15 -13.94
N ASP A 270 -0.63 18.38 -15.23
CA ASP A 270 -0.91 17.37 -16.26
C ASP A 270 0.06 16.19 -16.14
N GLN A 271 1.32 16.47 -15.76
CA GLN A 271 2.31 15.44 -15.42
C GLN A 271 1.90 14.67 -14.16
N TRP A 272 1.42 15.36 -13.12
CA TRP A 272 0.86 14.73 -11.94
C TRP A 272 -0.30 13.78 -12.30
N PHE A 273 -1.31 14.24 -13.05
CA PHE A 273 -2.41 13.39 -13.50
C PHE A 273 -1.96 12.23 -14.38
N ALA A 274 -0.97 12.42 -15.26
CA ALA A 274 -0.41 11.35 -16.07
C ALA A 274 0.24 10.27 -15.21
N SER A 275 1.00 10.67 -14.19
CA SER A 275 1.59 9.72 -13.23
C SER A 275 0.54 9.05 -12.34
N LEU A 276 -0.49 9.78 -11.89
CA LEU A 276 -1.61 9.24 -11.11
C LEU A 276 -2.31 8.11 -11.89
N LYS A 277 -2.52 8.27 -13.19
CA LYS A 277 -3.11 7.22 -14.03
C LYS A 277 -2.27 5.94 -14.05
N LEU A 278 -0.93 6.03 -14.04
CA LEU A 278 -0.07 4.86 -14.07
C LEU A 278 -0.13 4.04 -12.78
N GLY A 279 -0.15 4.67 -11.61
CA GLY A 279 -0.33 3.92 -10.36
C GLY A 279 -1.78 3.43 -10.19
N ALA A 280 -2.77 4.17 -10.67
CA ALA A 280 -4.15 3.66 -10.75
C ALA A 280 -4.25 2.41 -11.65
N GLU A 281 -3.54 2.37 -12.78
CA GLU A 281 -3.46 1.18 -13.63
C GLU A 281 -2.82 -0.03 -12.92
N LEU A 282 -1.82 0.21 -12.05
CA LEU A 282 -1.23 -0.83 -11.22
C LEU A 282 -2.25 -1.39 -10.21
N LEU A 283 -2.93 -0.51 -9.48
CA LEU A 283 -3.93 -0.89 -8.48
C LEU A 283 -5.10 -1.64 -9.13
N LEU A 284 -5.59 -1.17 -10.29
CA LEU A 284 -6.61 -1.87 -11.07
C LEU A 284 -6.15 -3.23 -11.61
N ALA A 285 -4.86 -3.37 -11.94
CA ALA A 285 -4.31 -4.67 -12.35
C ALA A 285 -4.18 -5.64 -11.17
N ALA A 286 -3.91 -5.14 -9.96
CA ALA A 286 -3.91 -5.93 -8.73
C ALA A 286 -5.33 -6.36 -8.36
N GLN A 287 -6.29 -5.44 -8.38
CA GLN A 287 -7.71 -5.72 -8.17
C GLN A 287 -8.24 -6.77 -9.16
N ASP A 288 -7.98 -6.59 -10.45
CA ASP A 288 -8.37 -7.56 -11.49
C ASP A 288 -7.77 -8.96 -11.24
N LEU A 289 -6.58 -9.06 -10.64
CA LEU A 289 -5.97 -10.33 -10.24
C LEU A 289 -6.67 -10.95 -9.01
N ILE A 290 -7.05 -10.12 -8.03
CA ILE A 290 -7.73 -10.53 -6.79
C ILE A 290 -9.18 -10.97 -7.09
N ASP A 291 -9.90 -10.23 -7.94
CA ASP A 291 -11.32 -10.47 -8.25
C ASP A 291 -11.55 -11.63 -9.23
N THR A 292 -10.48 -12.11 -9.86
CA THR A 292 -10.57 -13.20 -10.84
C THR A 292 -10.95 -14.52 -10.16
N ASN A 293 -11.85 -15.29 -10.78
CA ASN A 293 -12.07 -16.68 -10.40
C ASN A 293 -10.87 -17.54 -10.86
N PRO A 294 -10.08 -18.15 -9.96
CA PRO A 294 -8.86 -18.87 -10.34
C PRO A 294 -9.14 -20.14 -11.17
N PHE A 295 -10.38 -20.67 -11.16
CA PHE A 295 -10.79 -21.84 -11.93
C PHE A 295 -11.45 -21.48 -13.27
N GLN A 296 -11.85 -20.22 -13.44
CA GLN A 296 -12.38 -19.66 -14.70
C GLN A 296 -11.75 -18.27 -14.96
N PRO A 297 -10.42 -18.21 -15.17
CA PRO A 297 -9.67 -16.95 -15.09
C PRO A 297 -9.60 -16.12 -16.38
#